data_AF-A0A378T0A3-F1
#
_entry.id   AF-A0A378T0A3-F1
#
_cell.length_a   1.000
_cell.length_b   1.000
_cell.length_c   1.000
_cell.angle_alpha   90.00
_cell.angle_beta   90.00
_cell.angle_gamma   90.00
#
_symmetry.space_group_name_H-M   'P 1'
#
loop_
_entity.id
_entity.type
_entity.pdbx_description
1 polymer ?
#
loop_
_entity_poly.entity_id
_entity_poly.type
_entity_poly.pdbx_seq_one_letter_code
_entity_poly.pdbx_strand_id
1 'polypeptide(L)'
;MQILEQVQDLPKAGNIKAQWVSLWTGPAVGVVLLAAALAFPGFWPPMSPTWTAHQVAGFYADHTAWIRFSQVTFNLCGILILPFFMVIVVQMKRMKTQSHVFAYCYLTAAVSGATIFALSNVFFLVAAFRPDRNPELVMLLNDLAWIVLVAPVGMVVSQFALLAVAVYFDNGPARCFPGGSGITRWPPRSR
;
A
#
# COMPACT_ATOMS: atom_id res chain seq x y z
N MET A 1 -20.10 -27.45 26.96
CA MET A 1 -19.60 -26.10 26.62
C MET A 1 -18.09 -26.02 26.44
N GLN A 2 -17.29 -27.02 26.86
CA GLN A 2 -15.81 -27.03 26.70
C GLN A 2 -15.29 -27.49 25.32
N ILE A 3 -16.06 -28.28 24.57
CA ILE A 3 -15.64 -28.76 23.23
C ILE A 3 -15.57 -27.61 22.21
N LEU A 4 -16.30 -26.50 22.42
CA LEU A 4 -16.29 -25.35 21.53
C LEU A 4 -15.09 -24.41 21.76
N GLU A 5 -14.57 -24.31 23.00
CA GLU A 5 -13.33 -23.57 23.30
C GLU A 5 -12.10 -24.29 22.72
N GLN A 6 -12.07 -25.63 22.80
CA GLN A 6 -10.93 -26.42 22.34
C GLN A 6 -10.76 -26.42 20.81
N VAL A 7 -11.85 -26.22 20.05
CA VAL A 7 -11.80 -26.01 18.58
C VAL A 7 -11.29 -24.60 18.24
N GLN A 8 -11.44 -23.65 19.16
CA GLN A 8 -10.97 -22.27 19.03
C GLN A 8 -9.46 -22.13 19.25
N ASP A 9 -8.85 -23.06 20.00
CA ASP A 9 -7.41 -23.13 20.31
C ASP A 9 -6.57 -23.95 19.32
N LEU A 10 -7.17 -24.46 18.23
CA LEU A 10 -6.38 -25.02 17.14
C LEU A 10 -5.59 -23.90 16.44
N PRO A 11 -4.27 -24.05 16.18
CA PRO A 11 -3.47 -23.06 15.45
C PRO A 11 -4.06 -22.71 14.07
N LYS A 12 -4.92 -23.58 13.51
CA LYS A 12 -5.72 -23.31 12.31
C LYS A 12 -6.77 -22.20 12.51
N ALA A 13 -7.49 -22.18 13.64
CA ALA A 13 -8.50 -21.17 13.92
C ALA A 13 -7.88 -19.78 14.18
N GLY A 14 -6.77 -19.74 14.93
CA GLY A 14 -5.97 -18.52 15.13
C GLY A 14 -5.43 -17.94 13.82
N ASN A 15 -4.91 -18.80 12.93
CA ASN A 15 -4.42 -18.38 11.60
C ASN A 15 -5.54 -17.82 10.71
N ILE A 16 -6.74 -18.38 10.75
CA ILE A 16 -7.89 -17.87 9.98
C ILE A 16 -8.36 -16.52 10.53
N LYS A 17 -8.45 -16.38 11.85
CA LYS A 17 -8.83 -15.09 12.49
C LYS A 17 -7.81 -14.00 12.19
N ALA A 18 -6.50 -14.30 12.25
CA ALA A 18 -5.45 -13.35 11.92
C ALA A 18 -5.52 -12.91 10.45
N GLN A 19 -5.72 -13.84 9.50
CA GLN A 19 -5.90 -13.52 8.08
C GLN A 19 -7.13 -12.65 7.84
N TRP A 20 -8.23 -12.92 8.54
CA TRP A 20 -9.46 -12.12 8.44
C TRP A 20 -9.27 -10.70 8.97
N VAL A 21 -8.62 -10.54 10.12
CA VAL A 21 -8.32 -9.21 10.68
C VAL A 21 -7.40 -8.44 9.76
N SER A 22 -6.35 -9.08 9.24
CA SER A 22 -5.43 -8.48 8.27
C SER A 22 -6.08 -8.17 6.92
N LEU A 23 -7.17 -8.84 6.54
CA LEU A 23 -7.93 -8.49 5.35
C LEU A 23 -8.65 -7.15 5.52
N TRP A 24 -9.22 -6.91 6.71
CA TRP A 24 -9.91 -5.65 7.02
C TRP A 24 -8.97 -4.46 7.23
N THR A 25 -7.68 -4.70 7.52
CA THR A 25 -6.73 -3.58 7.58
C THR A 25 -6.59 -2.89 6.23
N GLY A 26 -6.74 -3.61 5.11
CA GLY A 26 -6.68 -3.02 3.76
C GLY A 26 -7.72 -1.91 3.55
N PRO A 27 -9.04 -2.22 3.60
CA PRO A 27 -10.08 -1.21 3.47
C PRO A 27 -10.03 -0.12 4.55
N ALA A 28 -9.79 -0.49 5.81
CA ALA A 28 -9.74 0.49 6.90
C ALA A 28 -8.59 1.49 6.72
N VAL A 29 -7.39 1.00 6.41
CA VAL A 29 -6.24 1.86 6.10
C VAL A 29 -6.50 2.64 4.82
N GLY A 30 -7.07 2.01 3.78
CA GLY A 30 -7.45 2.69 2.54
C GLY A 30 -8.33 3.91 2.76
N VAL A 31 -9.34 3.81 3.64
CA VAL A 31 -10.19 4.95 4.02
C VAL A 31 -9.40 6.04 4.74
N VAL A 32 -8.52 5.66 5.67
CA VAL A 32 -7.67 6.63 6.40
C VAL A 32 -6.69 7.33 5.46
N LEU A 33 -6.06 6.60 4.53
CA LEU A 33 -5.16 7.16 3.52
C LEU A 33 -5.91 8.06 2.54
N LEU A 34 -7.15 7.70 2.17
CA LEU A 34 -8.01 8.56 1.36
C LEU A 34 -8.35 9.86 2.10
N ALA A 35 -8.69 9.78 3.39
CA ALA A 35 -8.94 10.97 4.20
C ALA A 35 -7.68 11.85 4.32
N ALA A 36 -6.50 11.26 4.49
CA ALA A 36 -5.22 11.98 4.49
C ALA A 36 -4.92 12.63 3.14
N ALA A 37 -5.27 11.97 2.03
CA ALA A 37 -5.13 12.53 0.68
C ALA A 37 -6.06 13.73 0.46
N LEU A 38 -7.31 13.64 0.93
CA LEU A 38 -8.25 14.75 0.87
C LEU A 38 -7.85 15.92 1.78
N ALA A 39 -7.17 15.63 2.90
CA ALA A 39 -6.66 16.64 3.82
C ALA A 39 -5.36 17.31 3.33
N PHE A 40 -4.67 16.77 2.32
CA PHE A 40 -3.46 17.37 1.77
C PHE A 40 -3.83 18.43 0.72
N PRO A 41 -3.59 19.72 1.00
CA PRO A 41 -4.05 20.80 0.14
C PRO A 41 -3.30 20.84 -1.21
N GLY A 42 -2.14 20.18 -1.31
CA GLY A 42 -1.35 20.16 -2.54
C GLY A 42 -1.91 19.25 -3.63
N PHE A 43 -2.97 18.47 -3.35
CA PHE A 43 -3.68 17.69 -4.37
C PHE A 43 -4.87 18.44 -4.98
N TRP A 44 -5.42 19.48 -4.31
CA TRP A 44 -6.64 20.17 -4.73
C TRP A 44 -6.59 21.69 -4.53
N PRO A 45 -6.22 22.47 -5.56
CA PRO A 45 -5.68 22.09 -6.87
C PRO A 45 -4.21 21.60 -6.78
N PRO A 46 -3.74 20.76 -7.72
CA PRO A 46 -2.36 20.32 -7.75
C PRO A 46 -1.40 21.51 -7.87
N MET A 47 -0.31 21.48 -7.10
CA MET A 47 0.71 22.52 -7.15
C MET A 47 1.30 22.63 -8.57
N SER A 48 1.32 23.83 -9.14
CA SER A 48 1.84 24.00 -10.50
C SER A 48 3.36 23.81 -10.52
N PRO A 49 3.92 23.05 -11.47
CA PRO A 49 5.36 22.94 -11.68
C PRO A 49 6.04 24.27 -12.05
N THR A 50 5.26 25.29 -12.45
CA THR A 50 5.76 26.60 -12.87
C THR A 50 5.77 27.63 -11.74
N TRP A 51 5.43 27.24 -10.51
CA TRP A 51 5.46 28.16 -9.37
C TRP A 51 6.87 28.62 -9.06
N THR A 52 6.99 29.88 -8.64
CA THR A 52 8.25 30.39 -8.13
C THR A 52 8.52 29.84 -6.72
N ALA A 53 9.79 29.81 -6.31
CA ALA A 53 10.16 29.38 -4.96
C ALA A 53 9.37 30.10 -3.85
N HIS A 54 9.09 31.40 -4.03
CA HIS A 54 8.28 32.19 -3.09
C HIS A 54 6.82 31.74 -3.01
N GLN A 55 6.21 31.36 -4.14
CA GLN A 55 4.83 30.85 -4.16
C GLN A 55 4.73 29.51 -3.44
N VAL A 56 5.71 28.62 -3.67
CA VAL A 56 5.79 27.33 -2.96
C VAL A 56 5.96 27.58 -1.46
N ALA A 57 6.90 28.43 -1.05
CA ALA A 57 7.12 28.75 0.37
C ALA A 57 5.87 29.33 1.04
N GLY A 58 5.16 30.26 0.36
CA GLY A 58 3.90 30.83 0.83
C GLY A 58 2.82 29.75 1.03
N PHE A 59 2.67 28.84 0.07
CA PHE A 59 1.74 27.72 0.19
C PHE A 59 2.02 26.85 1.44
N TYR A 60 3.29 26.51 1.67
CA TYR A 60 3.67 25.72 2.85
C TYR A 60 3.41 26.48 4.14
N ALA A 61 3.65 27.80 4.19
CA ALA A 61 3.37 28.63 5.35
C ALA A 61 1.86 28.68 5.66
N ASP A 62 1.03 28.92 4.65
CA ASP A 62 -0.42 29.03 4.78
C ASP A 62 -1.09 27.70 5.17
N HIS A 63 -0.52 26.57 4.72
CA HIS A 63 -1.09 25.24 4.89
C HIS A 63 -0.28 24.31 5.81
N THR A 64 0.64 24.86 6.61
CA THR A 64 1.57 24.08 7.44
C THR A 64 0.86 23.01 8.28
N ALA A 65 -0.24 23.35 8.94
CA ALA A 65 -0.96 22.43 9.83
C ALA A 65 -1.54 21.22 9.08
N TRP A 66 -2.18 21.48 7.93
CA TRP A 66 -2.79 20.45 7.09
C TRP A 66 -1.76 19.54 6.41
N ILE A 67 -0.66 20.13 5.95
CA ILE A 67 0.48 19.36 5.43
C ILE A 67 1.04 18.47 6.51
N ARG A 68 1.30 18.98 7.72
CA ARG A 68 1.80 18.14 8.83
C ARG A 68 0.83 17.02 9.19
N PHE A 69 -0.46 17.32 9.29
CA PHE A 69 -1.49 16.34 9.63
C PHE A 69 -1.52 15.20 8.60
N SER A 70 -1.70 15.53 7.32
CA SER A 70 -1.79 14.54 6.24
C SER A 70 -0.54 13.66 6.16
N GLN A 71 0.65 14.26 6.16
CA GLN A 71 1.92 13.55 5.98
C GLN A 71 2.27 12.66 7.20
N VAL A 72 1.95 13.10 8.42
CA VAL A 72 2.09 12.25 9.62
C VAL A 72 1.10 11.09 9.57
N THR A 73 -0.16 11.33 9.19
CA THR A 73 -1.16 10.28 9.04
C THR A 73 -0.76 9.27 7.97
N PHE A 74 -0.23 9.72 6.83
CA PHE A 74 0.31 8.84 5.79
C PHE A 74 1.46 7.97 6.31
N ASN A 75 2.38 8.52 7.10
CA ASN A 75 3.52 7.77 7.62
C ASN A 75 3.09 6.74 8.68
N LEU A 76 2.22 7.13 9.61
CA LEU A 76 1.73 6.24 10.69
C LEU A 76 0.80 5.15 10.18
N CYS A 77 -0.15 5.51 9.31
CA CYS A 77 -1.17 4.58 8.83
C CYS A 77 -0.74 3.84 7.56
N GLY A 78 0.19 4.39 6.77
CA GLY A 78 0.68 3.76 5.54
C GLY A 78 1.30 2.40 5.79
N ILE A 79 2.04 2.22 6.89
CA ILE A 79 2.67 0.92 7.20
C ILE A 79 1.66 -0.14 7.64
N LEU A 80 0.48 0.26 8.13
CA LEU A 80 -0.60 -0.64 8.54
C LEU A 80 -1.27 -1.37 7.36
N ILE A 81 -0.92 -1.01 6.13
CA ILE A 81 -1.32 -1.75 4.93
C ILE A 81 -0.50 -3.04 4.73
N LEU A 82 0.68 -3.16 5.34
CA LEU A 82 1.55 -4.35 5.18
C LEU A 82 0.88 -5.67 5.60
N PRO A 83 0.13 -5.76 6.71
CA PRO A 83 -0.64 -6.95 7.06
C PRO A 83 -1.58 -7.42 5.94
N PHE A 84 -2.22 -6.50 5.22
CA PHE A 84 -3.09 -6.84 4.09
C PHE A 84 -2.29 -7.49 2.95
N PHE A 85 -1.14 -6.91 2.58
CA PHE A 85 -0.25 -7.52 1.60
C PHE A 85 0.31 -8.86 2.06
N MET A 86 0.53 -9.05 3.36
CA MET A 86 0.99 -10.31 3.92
C MET A 86 -0.06 -11.43 3.74
N VAL A 87 -1.36 -11.13 3.84
CA VAL A 87 -2.42 -12.10 3.52
C VAL A 87 -2.27 -12.59 2.09
N ILE A 88 -2.06 -11.68 1.13
CA ILE A 88 -1.86 -12.03 -0.29
C ILE A 88 -0.62 -12.91 -0.45
N VAL A 89 0.50 -12.57 0.19
CA VAL A 89 1.73 -13.40 0.17
C VAL A 89 1.47 -14.79 0.73
N VAL A 90 0.71 -14.93 1.82
CA VAL A 90 0.34 -16.26 2.35
C VAL A 90 -0.51 -17.03 1.35
N GLN A 91 -1.43 -16.37 0.64
CA GLN A 91 -2.22 -17.01 -0.41
C GLN A 91 -1.35 -17.43 -1.62
N MET A 92 -0.39 -16.60 -2.03
CA MET A 92 0.58 -16.96 -3.07
C MET A 92 1.44 -18.16 -2.65
N LYS A 93 1.86 -18.23 -1.39
CA LYS A 93 2.61 -19.38 -0.85
C LYS A 93 1.78 -20.67 -0.76
N ARG A 94 0.44 -20.61 -0.83
CA ARG A 94 -0.43 -21.80 -0.89
C ARG A 94 -0.57 -22.38 -2.30
N MET A 95 -0.15 -21.63 -3.34
CA MET A 95 -0.15 -22.12 -4.72
C MET A 95 0.87 -23.25 -4.87
N LYS A 96 0.45 -24.39 -5.45
CA LYS A 96 1.25 -25.64 -5.43
C LYS A 96 2.23 -25.77 -6.59
N THR A 97 1.99 -25.05 -7.69
CA THR A 97 2.75 -25.21 -8.94
C THR A 97 3.79 -24.11 -9.14
N GLN A 98 3.74 -23.05 -8.32
CA GLN A 98 4.61 -21.88 -8.44
C GLN A 98 5.79 -21.91 -7.50
N SER A 99 6.91 -21.36 -7.97
CA SER A 99 8.05 -21.06 -7.11
C SER A 99 7.67 -19.97 -6.11
N HIS A 100 8.03 -20.15 -4.84
CA HIS A 100 7.84 -19.13 -3.80
C HIS A 100 8.60 -17.83 -4.07
N VAL A 101 9.50 -17.80 -5.06
CA VAL A 101 10.22 -16.60 -5.51
C VAL A 101 9.25 -15.46 -5.83
N PHE A 102 8.12 -15.71 -6.49
CA PHE A 102 7.14 -14.65 -6.79
C PHE A 102 6.54 -14.01 -5.54
N ALA A 103 6.30 -14.80 -4.48
CA ALA A 103 5.76 -14.31 -3.23
C ALA A 103 6.79 -13.43 -2.48
N TYR A 104 8.08 -13.78 -2.54
CA TYR A 104 9.15 -12.96 -1.97
C TYR A 104 9.37 -11.68 -2.78
N CYS A 105 9.41 -11.75 -4.11
CA CYS A 105 9.53 -10.56 -4.97
C CYS A 105 8.36 -9.60 -4.76
N TYR A 106 7.13 -10.13 -4.63
CA TYR A 106 5.94 -9.33 -4.31
C TYR A 106 6.10 -8.59 -2.97
N LEU A 107 6.54 -9.30 -1.92
CA LEU A 107 6.71 -8.70 -0.60
C LEU A 107 7.81 -7.63 -0.60
N THR A 108 8.94 -7.90 -1.25
CA THR A 108 10.04 -6.92 -1.38
C THR A 108 9.56 -5.67 -2.13
N ALA A 109 8.84 -5.83 -3.25
CA ALA A 109 8.27 -4.69 -3.98
C ALA A 109 7.31 -3.86 -3.11
N ALA A 110 6.45 -4.52 -2.32
CA ALA A 110 5.51 -3.85 -1.42
C ALA A 110 6.24 -3.06 -0.32
N VAL A 111 7.24 -3.66 0.33
CA VAL A 111 8.02 -3.02 1.40
C VAL A 111 8.83 -1.86 0.84
N SER A 112 9.54 -2.06 -0.28
CA SER A 112 10.30 -0.99 -0.93
C SER A 112 9.40 0.19 -1.34
N GLY A 113 8.21 -0.08 -1.89
CA GLY A 113 7.25 0.94 -2.27
C GLY A 113 6.76 1.74 -1.06
N ALA A 114 6.41 1.05 0.03
CA ALA A 114 6.00 1.69 1.28
C ALA A 114 7.12 2.52 1.91
N THR A 115 8.37 2.06 1.87
CA THR A 115 9.52 2.80 2.41
C THR A 115 9.80 4.07 1.61
N ILE A 116 9.79 4.01 0.29
CA ILE A 116 10.01 5.19 -0.57
C ILE A 116 8.85 6.18 -0.40
N PHE A 117 7.61 5.68 -0.31
CA PHE A 117 6.46 6.52 0.01
C PHE A 117 6.64 7.23 1.36
N ALA A 118 7.03 6.50 2.41
CA ALA A 118 7.31 7.09 3.72
C ALA A 118 8.40 8.16 3.65
N LEU A 119 9.45 7.95 2.85
CA LEU A 119 10.53 8.93 2.63
C LEU A 119 10.02 10.22 1.96
N SER A 120 9.15 10.13 0.95
CA SER A 120 8.51 11.31 0.36
C SER A 120 7.74 12.12 1.41
N ASN A 121 6.97 11.45 2.28
CA ASN A 121 6.21 12.14 3.33
C ASN A 121 7.14 12.89 4.31
N VAL A 122 8.31 12.33 4.61
CA VAL A 122 9.33 13.00 5.42
C VAL A 122 9.82 14.28 4.74
N PHE A 123 10.04 14.29 3.42
CA PHE A 123 10.44 15.52 2.72
C PHE A 123 9.37 16.61 2.78
N PHE A 124 8.09 16.27 2.56
CA PHE A 124 6.97 17.20 2.76
C PHE A 124 6.93 17.76 4.18
N LEU A 125 7.15 16.91 5.20
CA LEU A 125 7.19 17.34 6.60
C LEU A 125 8.37 18.26 6.88
N VAL A 126 9.56 17.97 6.36
CA VAL A 126 10.76 18.79 6.56
C VAL A 126 10.60 20.17 5.91
N ALA A 127 9.93 20.25 4.76
CA ALA A 127 9.57 21.52 4.13
C ALA A 127 8.56 22.31 5.00
N ALA A 128 7.52 21.65 5.51
CA ALA A 128 6.52 22.26 6.39
C ALA A 128 7.00 22.54 7.82
N PHE A 129 8.14 21.97 8.25
CA PHE A 129 8.62 22.09 9.62
C PHE A 129 9.10 23.51 9.96
N ARG A 130 9.69 24.22 8.98
CA ARG A 130 10.19 25.58 9.14
C ARG A 130 9.66 26.47 8.01
N PRO A 131 8.53 27.15 8.22
CA PRO A 131 7.95 28.01 7.18
C PRO A 131 8.85 29.21 6.82
N ASP A 132 9.69 29.68 7.75
CA ASP A 132 10.62 30.80 7.50
C ASP A 132 11.93 30.39 6.77
N ARG A 133 12.01 29.16 6.25
CA ARG A 133 13.20 28.69 5.53
C ARG A 133 13.32 29.42 4.19
N ASN A 134 14.57 29.58 3.71
CA ASN A 134 14.84 30.16 2.39
C ASN A 134 13.96 29.47 1.32
N PRO A 135 13.16 30.23 0.54
CA PRO A 135 12.25 29.70 -0.46
C PRO A 135 12.87 28.70 -1.44
N GLU A 136 14.13 28.91 -1.85
CA GLU A 136 14.85 28.00 -2.77
C GLU A 136 15.04 26.60 -2.15
N LEU A 137 15.27 26.52 -0.85
CA LEU A 137 15.39 25.24 -0.15
C LEU A 137 14.03 24.56 0.01
N VAL A 138 12.96 25.34 0.19
CA VAL A 138 11.59 24.80 0.25
C VAL A 138 11.20 24.23 -1.11
N MET A 139 11.54 24.92 -2.21
CA MET A 139 11.33 24.43 -3.57
C MET A 139 12.09 23.13 -3.83
N LEU A 140 13.38 23.06 -3.50
CA LEU A 140 14.17 21.83 -3.62
C LEU A 140 13.55 20.66 -2.85
N LEU A 141 13.10 20.89 -1.60
CA LEU A 141 12.45 19.87 -0.78
C LEU A 141 11.10 19.44 -1.35
N ASN A 142 10.32 20.38 -1.87
CA ASN A 142 9.06 20.11 -2.54
C ASN A 142 9.27 19.23 -3.77
N ASP A 143 10.22 19.58 -4.63
CA ASP A 143 10.50 18.85 -5.86
C ASP A 143 10.99 17.42 -5.55
N LEU A 144 11.88 17.27 -4.56
CA LEU A 144 12.28 15.96 -4.05
C LEU A 144 11.07 15.17 -3.52
N ALA A 145 10.20 15.81 -2.74
CA ALA A 145 9.04 15.14 -2.17
C ALA A 145 8.11 14.61 -3.27
N TRP A 146 7.82 15.41 -4.30
CA TRP A 146 6.99 15.02 -5.44
C TRP A 146 7.63 13.94 -6.32
N ILE A 147 8.93 14.05 -6.64
CA ILE A 147 9.63 13.05 -7.45
C ILE A 147 9.68 11.70 -6.72
N VAL A 148 10.00 11.72 -5.43
CA VAL A 148 10.06 10.51 -4.61
C VAL A 148 8.66 9.93 -4.38
N LEU A 149 7.60 10.74 -4.36
CA LEU A 149 6.22 10.28 -4.27
C LEU A 149 5.81 9.44 -5.49
N VAL A 150 6.35 9.74 -6.68
CA VAL A 150 6.04 9.04 -7.93
C VAL A 150 6.81 7.71 -8.06
N ALA A 151 8.00 7.62 -7.47
CA ALA A 151 8.85 6.43 -7.59
C ALA A 151 8.19 5.08 -7.18
N PRO A 152 7.37 5.00 -6.11
CA PRO A 152 6.65 3.78 -5.73
C PRO A 152 5.69 3.23 -6.79
N VAL A 153 5.23 4.05 -7.76
CA VAL A 153 4.29 3.61 -8.80
C VAL A 153 4.85 2.42 -9.57
N GLY A 154 6.14 2.45 -9.93
CA GLY A 154 6.79 1.32 -10.61
C GLY A 154 6.85 0.05 -9.76
N MET A 155 6.99 0.19 -8.44
CA MET A 155 6.99 -0.94 -7.50
C MET A 155 5.59 -1.55 -7.35
N VAL A 156 4.55 -0.72 -7.30
CA VAL A 156 3.14 -1.17 -7.27
C VAL A 156 2.78 -1.90 -8.57
N VAL A 157 3.17 -1.36 -9.73
CA VAL A 157 2.97 -2.03 -11.02
C VAL A 157 3.69 -3.38 -11.04
N SER A 158 4.95 -3.43 -10.59
CA SER A 158 5.72 -4.67 -10.50
C SER A 158 5.06 -5.68 -9.54
N GLN A 159 4.53 -5.21 -8.42
CA GLN A 159 3.82 -6.03 -7.43
C GLN A 159 2.59 -6.71 -8.06
N PHE A 160 1.74 -5.96 -8.77
CA PHE A 160 0.57 -6.54 -9.46
C PHE A 160 0.96 -7.44 -10.63
N ALA A 161 2.01 -7.09 -11.38
CA ALA A 161 2.52 -7.94 -12.46
C ALA A 161 3.02 -9.29 -11.91
N LEU A 162 3.79 -9.30 -10.83
CA LEU A 162 4.27 -10.52 -10.17
C LEU A 162 3.12 -11.39 -9.65
N LEU A 163 2.08 -10.76 -9.09
CA LEU A 163 0.87 -11.47 -8.67
C LEU A 163 0.14 -12.11 -9.86
N ALA A 164 -0.05 -11.36 -10.95
CA ALA A 164 -0.71 -11.85 -12.15
C ALA A 164 0.05 -13.02 -12.79
N VAL A 165 1.38 -12.93 -12.86
CA VAL A 165 2.25 -13.99 -13.37
C VAL A 165 2.17 -15.24 -12.47
N ALA A 166 2.20 -15.08 -11.15
CA ALA A 166 2.04 -16.19 -10.22
C ALA A 166 0.69 -16.90 -10.38
N VAL A 167 -0.41 -16.15 -10.56
CA VAL A 167 -1.74 -16.71 -10.82
C VAL A 167 -1.79 -17.41 -12.18
N TYR A 168 -1.18 -16.84 -13.23
CA TYR A 168 -1.16 -17.43 -14.57
C TYR A 168 -0.46 -18.79 -14.60
N PHE A 169 0.67 -18.89 -13.91
CA PHE A 169 1.40 -20.14 -13.87
C PHE A 169 0.77 -21.16 -12.88
N ASP A 170 -0.17 -20.76 -12.01
CA ASP A 170 -0.88 -21.66 -11.08
C ASP A 170 -1.85 -22.62 -11.81
N ASN A 171 -1.30 -23.70 -12.39
CA ASN A 171 -1.99 -24.64 -13.27
C ASN A 171 -2.50 -25.91 -12.57
N GLY A 172 -2.59 -25.92 -11.24
CA GLY A 172 -3.06 -27.08 -10.47
C GLY A 172 -4.59 -27.32 -10.53
N PRO A 173 -5.06 -28.56 -10.31
CA PRO A 173 -6.50 -28.89 -10.27
C PRO A 173 -7.27 -28.26 -9.09
N ALA A 174 -6.57 -27.69 -8.12
CA ALA A 174 -7.13 -26.96 -6.97
C ALA A 174 -6.54 -25.53 -6.91
N ARG A 175 -6.92 -24.68 -7.88
CA ARG A 175 -6.46 -23.28 -7.95
C ARG A 175 -6.97 -22.49 -6.75
N CYS A 176 -6.12 -21.67 -6.14
CA CYS A 176 -6.54 -20.75 -5.07
C CYS A 176 -7.25 -19.50 -5.60
N PHE A 177 -7.04 -19.13 -6.87
CA PHE A 177 -7.75 -18.05 -7.56
C PHE A 177 -8.37 -18.55 -8.87
N PRO A 178 -9.63 -18.19 -9.19
CA PRO A 178 -10.26 -18.57 -10.44
C PRO A 178 -9.61 -17.79 -11.61
N GLY A 179 -8.83 -18.47 -12.44
CA GLY A 179 -8.35 -17.92 -13.71
C GLY A 179 -9.46 -17.81 -14.76
N GLY A 180 -9.30 -16.92 -15.74
CA GLY A 180 -10.31 -16.64 -16.79
C GLY A 180 -10.72 -17.85 -17.64
N SER A 181 -9.93 -18.91 -17.68
CA SER A 181 -10.27 -20.18 -18.35
C SER A 181 -11.19 -21.10 -17.54
N GLY A 182 -11.52 -20.74 -16.29
CA GLY A 182 -12.38 -21.54 -15.40
C GLY A 182 -13.88 -21.32 -15.58
N ILE A 183 -14.30 -20.30 -16.33
CA ILE A 183 -15.73 -19.95 -16.48
C ILE A 183 -16.48 -20.94 -17.39
N THR A 184 -15.77 -21.71 -18.22
CA THR A 184 -16.34 -22.64 -19.21
C THR A 184 -16.45 -24.08 -18.72
N ARG A 185 -16.09 -24.38 -17.47
CA ARG A 185 -16.09 -25.78 -16.95
C ARG A 185 -16.99 -26.03 -15.73
N TRP A 186 -18.06 -25.24 -15.61
CA TRP A 186 -19.18 -25.51 -14.72
C TRP A 186 -20.36 -26.05 -15.57
N PRO A 187 -20.97 -27.22 -15.29
CA PRO A 187 -21.15 -27.86 -13.98
C PRO A 187 -20.44 -29.22 -13.81
N PRO A 188 -20.29 -29.71 -12.55
CA PRO A 188 -19.73 -31.02 -12.25
C PRO A 188 -20.68 -32.13 -12.71
N ARG A 189 -20.25 -32.98 -13.64
CA ARG A 189 -20.88 -34.29 -13.83
C ARG A 189 -20.50 -35.16 -12.64
N SER A 190 -21.48 -35.47 -11.81
CA SER A 190 -21.42 -36.57 -10.86
C SER A 190 -21.33 -37.89 -11.62
N ARG A 191 -20.30 -38.70 -11.34
CA ARG A 191 -20.33 -40.16 -11.28
C ARG A 191 -19.16 -40.63 -10.43
#